data_AF-A0A928JTN5-F1
#
_entry.id   AF-A0A928JTN5-F1
#
_cell.length_a   1.000
_cell.length_b   1.000
_cell.length_c   1.000
_cell.angle_alpha   90.00
_cell.angle_beta   90.00
_cell.angle_gamma   90.00
#
_symmetry.space_group_name_H-M   'P 1'
#
loop_
_entity.id
_entity.type
_entity.pdbx_description
1 polymer ?
#
loop_
_entity_poly.entity_id
_entity_poly.type
_entity_poly.pdbx_seq_one_letter_code
_entity_poly.pdbx_strand_id
1 'polypeptide(L)'
;MVLKERIKSKTEIFDNKRSKTFFECGIYFVLGFLMSITSVRNSLHPFGISLISVSKNKNILFSFLGSVLGYLLTGLNIGFARYFASAILALIGAAAAELFELNERPAFPMTVAFLSDFSSGFIVDFRLASVYFQYIITLCEAVLCAVGAFFFYKSINSGYRRIRFRALPFDDTCCIIISFSILLMNLSSLYIGRICPARAAACAVILLSLITSNINWGIMLTLSLGFSFSISEKGSLFVLGAFMFSYFVARMFYSYSKPSSGIAFASVIGFFSVISDSTIAVSLFFEAVIGALIFLLMPSKICEKIEGLNINSAPSDSSLRQSLVLKLRFASTAMAAISESVEEVRERINEITRNENEIKRMNISEEEYIRREIVLEKTNQIRMVASDQFFSIADMLEDLAFEFDEAEKFDCASADRIRKLL
;
A
#
# COMPACT_ATOMS: atom_id res chain seq x y z
N MET A 1 -17.87 -50.60 4.07
CA MET A 1 -18.11 -49.47 3.13
C MET A 1 -17.62 -48.14 3.70
N VAL A 2 -18.01 -47.77 4.93
CA VAL A 2 -17.65 -46.50 5.62
C VAL A 2 -16.14 -46.25 5.81
N LEU A 3 -15.33 -47.28 6.02
CA LEU A 3 -13.85 -47.15 6.13
C LEU A 3 -13.18 -46.81 4.78
N LYS A 4 -13.74 -47.28 3.66
CA LYS A 4 -13.18 -47.06 2.31
C LYS A 4 -13.43 -45.63 1.84
N GLU A 5 -14.58 -45.04 2.23
CA GLU A 5 -14.91 -43.63 1.97
C GLU A 5 -14.08 -42.65 2.84
N ARG A 6 -13.81 -43.00 4.11
CA ARG A 6 -12.93 -42.19 4.97
C ARG A 6 -11.46 -42.19 4.54
N ILE A 7 -10.99 -43.29 3.94
CA ILE A 7 -9.64 -43.36 3.36
C ILE A 7 -9.59 -42.56 2.05
N LYS A 8 -10.62 -42.66 1.20
CA LYS A 8 -10.71 -41.93 -0.07
C LYS A 8 -10.81 -40.41 0.13
N SER A 9 -11.55 -39.95 1.14
CA SER A 9 -11.63 -38.51 1.47
C SER A 9 -10.32 -37.98 2.09
N LYS A 10 -9.61 -38.78 2.91
CA LYS A 10 -8.27 -38.40 3.40
C LYS A 10 -7.23 -38.34 2.28
N THR A 11 -7.27 -39.25 1.30
CA THR A 11 -6.37 -39.20 0.14
C THR A 11 -6.66 -38.00 -0.76
N GLU A 12 -7.94 -37.67 -1.01
CA GLU A 12 -8.29 -36.48 -1.80
C GLU A 12 -7.90 -35.16 -1.10
N ILE A 13 -8.02 -35.09 0.23
CA ILE A 13 -7.56 -33.93 1.02
C ILE A 13 -6.03 -33.84 1.01
N PHE A 14 -5.32 -34.97 1.07
CA PHE A 14 -3.86 -35.02 0.98
C PHE A 14 -3.33 -34.66 -0.41
N ASP A 15 -3.97 -35.14 -1.48
CA ASP A 15 -3.62 -34.83 -2.86
C ASP A 15 -3.89 -33.36 -3.18
N ASN A 16 -4.98 -32.78 -2.64
CA ASN A 16 -5.25 -31.35 -2.78
C ASN A 16 -4.22 -30.49 -2.01
N LYS A 17 -3.70 -30.99 -0.87
CA LYS A 17 -2.63 -30.29 -0.11
C LYS A 17 -1.26 -30.43 -0.79
N ARG A 18 -0.92 -31.61 -1.32
CA ARG A 18 0.30 -31.84 -2.12
C ARG A 18 0.26 -31.04 -3.43
N SER A 19 -0.85 -31.07 -4.15
CA SER A 19 -1.04 -30.31 -5.39
C SER A 19 -0.88 -28.80 -5.16
N LYS A 20 -1.39 -28.27 -4.04
CA LYS A 20 -1.18 -26.86 -3.67
C LYS A 20 0.29 -26.55 -3.39
N THR A 21 1.00 -27.41 -2.66
CA THR A 21 2.43 -27.19 -2.43
C THR A 21 3.27 -27.30 -3.71
N PHE A 22 2.92 -28.20 -4.64
CA PHE A 22 3.60 -28.29 -5.94
C PHE A 22 3.29 -27.07 -6.83
N PHE A 23 2.07 -26.55 -6.78
CA PHE A 23 1.70 -25.33 -7.50
C PHE A 23 2.44 -24.10 -6.95
N GLU A 24 2.54 -23.97 -5.62
CA GLU A 24 3.35 -22.94 -4.96
C GLU A 24 4.83 -23.05 -5.37
N CYS A 25 5.42 -24.26 -5.32
CA CYS A 25 6.80 -24.50 -5.75
C CYS A 25 7.01 -24.13 -7.24
N GLY A 26 6.04 -24.46 -8.11
CA GLY A 26 6.07 -24.10 -9.53
C GLY A 26 6.06 -22.60 -9.77
N ILE A 27 5.29 -21.83 -8.98
CA ILE A 27 5.29 -20.36 -9.05
C ILE A 27 6.67 -19.80 -8.68
N TYR A 28 7.29 -20.27 -7.60
CA TYR A 28 8.64 -19.81 -7.22
C TYR A 28 9.70 -20.15 -8.26
N PHE A 29 9.57 -21.30 -8.93
CA PHE A 29 10.44 -21.66 -10.05
C PHE A 29 10.29 -20.69 -11.23
N VAL A 30 9.05 -20.40 -11.64
CA VAL A 30 8.78 -19.44 -12.74
C VAL A 30 9.22 -18.03 -12.38
N LEU A 31 8.97 -17.59 -11.15
CA LEU A 31 9.43 -16.28 -10.67
C LEU A 31 10.96 -16.19 -10.64
N GLY A 32 11.64 -17.22 -10.12
CA GLY A 32 13.10 -17.30 -10.13
C GLY A 32 13.69 -17.25 -11.54
N PHE A 33 13.06 -17.95 -12.49
CA PHE A 33 13.42 -17.92 -13.90
C PHE A 33 13.23 -16.52 -14.49
N LEU A 34 12.03 -15.94 -14.39
CA LEU A 34 11.74 -14.62 -14.96
C LEU A 34 12.67 -13.53 -14.40
N MET A 35 12.91 -13.51 -13.09
CA MET A 35 13.74 -12.50 -12.42
C MET A 35 15.22 -12.55 -12.81
N SER A 36 15.67 -13.63 -13.45
CA SER A 36 17.07 -13.83 -13.86
C SER A 36 17.33 -13.49 -15.34
N ILE A 37 16.28 -13.26 -16.14
CA ILE A 37 16.42 -13.02 -17.58
C ILE A 37 16.84 -11.59 -17.88
N THR A 38 16.22 -10.58 -17.25
CA THR A 38 16.53 -9.19 -17.63
C THR A 38 17.83 -8.68 -17.04
N SER A 39 18.59 -8.02 -17.90
CA SER A 39 19.79 -7.30 -17.53
C SER A 39 19.44 -5.86 -17.17
N VAL A 40 19.83 -5.43 -15.98
CA VAL A 40 19.97 -4.03 -15.64
C VAL A 40 21.20 -3.47 -16.36
N ARG A 41 21.04 -2.41 -17.16
CA ARG A 41 22.13 -1.74 -17.89
C ARG A 41 22.99 -2.69 -18.76
N ASN A 42 22.36 -3.69 -19.39
CA ASN A 42 22.92 -4.69 -20.31
C ASN A 42 23.96 -5.68 -19.76
N SER A 43 24.25 -5.72 -18.45
CA SER A 43 25.22 -6.70 -17.90
C SER A 43 24.94 -7.20 -16.48
N LEU A 44 23.99 -6.59 -15.76
CA LEU A 44 23.78 -6.81 -14.33
C LEU A 44 22.49 -7.61 -14.12
N HIS A 45 22.53 -8.72 -13.39
CA HIS A 45 21.35 -9.57 -13.15
C HIS A 45 21.06 -9.84 -11.66
N PRO A 46 20.75 -8.79 -10.88
CA PRO A 46 20.66 -8.87 -9.41
C PRO A 46 19.38 -9.53 -8.89
N PHE A 47 18.28 -9.52 -9.66
CA PHE A 47 16.96 -9.87 -9.11
C PHE A 47 16.70 -11.37 -8.91
N GLY A 48 17.42 -12.25 -9.62
CA GLY A 48 17.35 -13.69 -9.36
C GLY A 48 17.93 -14.05 -7.99
N ILE A 49 19.09 -13.49 -7.66
CA ILE A 49 19.77 -13.68 -6.35
C ILE A 49 18.91 -13.16 -5.20
N SER A 50 18.29 -11.99 -5.37
CA SER A 50 17.44 -11.41 -4.34
C SER A 50 16.15 -12.19 -4.08
N LEU A 51 15.63 -12.95 -5.06
CA LEU A 51 14.49 -13.83 -4.86
C LEU A 51 14.88 -15.12 -4.11
N ILE A 52 16.07 -15.66 -4.40
CA ILE A 52 16.61 -16.84 -3.69
C ILE A 52 16.77 -16.53 -2.20
N SER A 53 17.32 -15.37 -1.84
CA SER A 53 17.58 -15.02 -0.42
C SER A 53 16.31 -14.87 0.42
N VAL A 54 15.16 -14.63 -0.21
CA VAL A 54 13.88 -14.36 0.47
C VAL A 54 12.98 -15.59 0.56
N SER A 55 13.15 -16.52 -0.38
CA SER A 55 12.33 -17.75 -0.43
C SER A 55 12.48 -18.58 0.85
N LYS A 56 11.40 -19.28 1.24
CA LYS A 56 11.34 -20.08 2.48
C LYS A 56 11.17 -21.56 2.18
N ASN A 57 11.79 -22.42 2.97
CA ASN A 57 11.63 -23.87 2.98
C ASN A 57 11.98 -24.48 1.61
N LYS A 58 11.21 -25.47 1.19
CA LYS A 58 11.41 -26.18 -0.09
C LYS A 58 11.41 -25.25 -1.30
N ASN A 59 10.84 -24.04 -1.20
CA ASN A 59 10.78 -23.07 -2.29
C ASN A 59 12.16 -22.49 -2.64
N ILE A 60 13.15 -22.55 -1.73
CA ILE A 60 14.51 -22.06 -1.99
C ILE A 60 15.15 -22.83 -3.14
N LEU A 61 15.02 -24.16 -3.14
CA LEU A 61 15.58 -25.00 -4.19
C LEU A 61 14.91 -24.72 -5.55
N PHE A 62 13.59 -24.52 -5.56
CA PHE A 62 12.86 -24.22 -6.79
C PHE A 62 13.21 -22.83 -7.35
N SER A 63 13.33 -21.82 -6.49
CA SER A 63 13.80 -20.50 -6.88
C SER A 63 15.21 -20.56 -7.45
N PHE A 64 16.13 -21.26 -6.78
CA PHE A 64 17.51 -21.42 -7.21
C PHE A 64 17.59 -22.09 -8.59
N LEU A 65 16.88 -23.21 -8.79
CA LEU A 65 16.86 -23.90 -10.09
C LEU A 65 16.28 -23.02 -11.20
N GLY A 66 15.22 -22.27 -10.91
CA GLY A 66 14.63 -21.30 -11.84
C GLY A 66 15.64 -20.23 -12.24
N SER A 67 16.30 -19.60 -11.27
CA SER A 67 17.27 -18.54 -11.53
C SER A 67 18.52 -19.03 -12.27
N VAL A 68 19.04 -20.22 -11.94
CA VAL A 68 20.17 -20.80 -12.66
C VAL A 68 19.82 -21.05 -14.13
N LEU A 69 18.62 -21.55 -14.41
CA LEU A 69 18.15 -21.76 -15.79
C LEU A 69 17.99 -20.45 -16.55
N GLY A 70 17.48 -19.40 -15.92
CA GLY A 70 17.38 -18.10 -16.57
C GLY A 70 18.74 -17.44 -16.79
N TYR A 71 19.67 -17.55 -15.85
CA TYR A 71 21.07 -17.10 -16.06
C TYR A 71 21.74 -17.85 -17.21
N LEU A 72 21.45 -19.14 -17.40
CA LEU A 72 21.97 -19.93 -18.51
C LEU A 72 21.43 -19.41 -19.86
N LEU A 73 20.16 -19.04 -19.90
CA LEU A 73 19.50 -18.52 -21.10
C LEU A 73 20.10 -17.17 -21.56
N THR A 74 20.57 -16.35 -20.62
CA THR A 74 21.19 -15.05 -20.92
C THR A 74 22.61 -15.15 -21.49
N GLY A 75 23.22 -16.35 -21.49
CA GLY A 75 24.44 -16.69 -22.23
C GLY A 75 25.59 -17.25 -21.38
N LEU A 76 26.35 -18.19 -21.94
CA LEU A 76 27.48 -18.87 -21.29
C LEU A 76 28.78 -18.04 -21.30
N ASN A 77 28.76 -16.88 -20.66
CA ASN A 77 29.92 -15.98 -20.54
C ASN A 77 30.53 -16.02 -19.13
N ILE A 78 31.64 -15.30 -18.94
CA ILE A 78 32.26 -15.06 -17.61
C ILE A 78 31.22 -14.51 -16.61
N GLY A 79 30.23 -13.75 -17.11
CA GLY A 79 29.09 -13.29 -16.31
C GLY A 79 28.23 -14.42 -15.75
N PHE A 80 28.01 -15.51 -16.49
CA PHE A 80 27.26 -16.67 -15.99
C PHE A 80 27.95 -17.30 -14.79
N ALA A 81 29.27 -17.50 -14.86
CA ALA A 81 30.03 -18.06 -13.75
C ALA A 81 29.94 -17.20 -12.48
N ARG A 82 29.90 -15.87 -12.64
CA ARG A 82 29.68 -14.94 -11.53
C ARG A 82 28.31 -15.12 -10.89
N TYR A 83 27.24 -15.04 -11.69
CA TYR A 83 25.86 -15.15 -11.17
C TYR A 83 25.51 -16.55 -10.65
N PHE A 84 26.15 -17.58 -11.21
CA PHE A 84 26.04 -18.95 -10.70
C PHE A 84 26.69 -19.08 -9.31
N ALA A 85 27.89 -18.51 -9.13
CA ALA A 85 28.57 -18.52 -7.83
C ALA A 85 27.78 -17.72 -6.77
N SER A 86 27.25 -16.54 -7.11
CA SER A 86 26.40 -15.79 -6.17
C SER A 86 25.08 -16.50 -5.87
N ALA A 87 24.45 -17.18 -6.84
CA ALA A 87 23.27 -17.98 -6.60
C ALA A 87 23.52 -19.13 -5.60
N ILE A 88 24.67 -19.80 -5.68
CA ILE A 88 25.07 -20.83 -4.69
C ILE A 88 25.28 -20.22 -3.31
N LEU A 89 25.98 -19.07 -3.24
CA LEU A 89 26.19 -18.37 -1.96
C LEU A 89 24.87 -17.91 -1.34
N ALA A 90 23.93 -17.42 -2.15
CA ALA A 90 22.59 -17.04 -1.71
C ALA A 90 21.78 -18.25 -1.25
N LEU A 91 21.90 -19.41 -1.91
CA LEU A 91 21.26 -20.65 -1.49
C LEU A 91 21.76 -21.10 -0.10
N ILE A 92 23.08 -21.09 0.11
CA ILE A 92 23.69 -21.45 1.41
C ILE A 92 23.27 -20.44 2.48
N GLY A 93 23.30 -19.15 2.15
CA GLY A 93 22.90 -18.08 3.08
C GLY A 93 21.42 -18.13 3.45
N ALA A 94 20.52 -18.41 2.50
CA ALA A 94 19.09 -18.57 2.74
C ALA A 94 18.78 -19.81 3.58
N ALA A 95 19.44 -20.93 3.29
CA ALA A 95 19.31 -22.16 4.08
C ALA A 95 19.81 -21.97 5.52
N ALA A 96 20.91 -21.24 5.70
CA ALA A 96 21.41 -20.87 7.03
C ALA A 96 20.42 -19.96 7.77
N ALA A 97 19.88 -18.94 7.11
CA ALA A 97 18.90 -18.04 7.72
C ALA A 97 17.62 -18.75 8.16
N GLU A 98 17.20 -19.79 7.42
CA GLU A 98 16.09 -20.67 7.81
C GLU A 98 16.43 -21.57 8.99
N LEU A 99 17.62 -22.18 9.01
CA LEU A 99 18.06 -23.07 10.09
C LEU A 99 18.12 -22.35 11.45
N PHE A 100 18.47 -21.06 11.46
CA PHE A 100 18.56 -20.24 12.66
C PHE A 100 17.27 -19.45 12.98
N GLU A 101 16.19 -19.66 12.23
CA GLU A 101 14.91 -18.92 12.39
C GLU A 101 15.06 -17.38 12.33
N LEU A 102 16.12 -16.88 11.70
CA LEU A 102 16.41 -15.43 11.60
C LEU A 102 15.53 -14.74 10.55
N ASN A 103 14.74 -15.53 9.81
CA ASN A 103 13.83 -15.12 8.75
C ASN A 103 12.62 -14.29 9.20
N GLU A 104 12.51 -13.93 10.48
CA GLU A 104 11.49 -12.98 10.96
C GLU A 104 11.90 -11.51 10.74
N ARG A 105 13.21 -11.22 10.72
CA ARG A 105 13.70 -9.86 10.51
C ARG A 105 14.09 -9.62 9.05
N PRO A 106 13.64 -8.51 8.43
CA PRO A 106 13.95 -8.20 7.02
C PRO A 106 15.44 -7.96 6.76
N ALA A 107 16.24 -7.70 7.79
CA ALA A 107 17.66 -7.38 7.66
C ALA A 107 18.50 -8.59 7.19
N PHE A 108 18.14 -9.82 7.57
CA PHE A 108 18.90 -11.02 7.21
C PHE A 108 18.88 -11.37 5.72
N PRO A 109 17.72 -11.46 5.04
CA PRO A 109 17.71 -11.73 3.60
C PRO A 109 18.39 -10.60 2.80
N MET A 110 18.37 -9.37 3.31
CA MET A 110 19.09 -8.22 2.76
C MET A 110 20.62 -8.41 2.83
N THR A 111 21.17 -8.79 3.98
CA THR A 111 22.61 -8.98 4.14
C THR A 111 23.11 -10.18 3.36
N VAL A 112 22.32 -11.27 3.29
CA VAL A 112 22.65 -12.44 2.47
C VAL A 112 22.72 -12.08 0.99
N ALA A 113 21.73 -11.34 0.46
CA ALA A 113 21.72 -10.89 -0.93
C ALA A 113 22.91 -9.97 -1.25
N PHE A 114 23.20 -9.03 -0.35
CA PHE A 114 24.33 -8.12 -0.49
C PHE A 114 25.67 -8.86 -0.51
N LEU A 115 25.94 -9.71 0.48
CA LEU A 115 27.22 -10.39 0.64
C LEU A 115 27.45 -11.43 -0.46
N SER A 116 26.41 -12.14 -0.89
CA SER A 116 26.52 -13.13 -1.97
C SER A 116 26.87 -12.49 -3.31
N ASP A 117 26.21 -11.39 -3.68
CA ASP A 117 26.51 -10.71 -4.93
C ASP A 117 27.86 -9.95 -4.86
N PHE A 118 28.13 -9.22 -3.77
CA PHE A 118 29.37 -8.46 -3.60
C PHE A 118 30.61 -9.37 -3.61
N SER A 119 30.58 -10.50 -2.90
CA SER A 119 31.72 -11.42 -2.87
C SER A 119 32.01 -12.03 -4.24
N SER A 120 30.97 -12.44 -4.97
CA SER A 120 31.12 -12.98 -6.32
C SER A 120 31.67 -11.94 -7.30
N GLY A 121 31.19 -10.69 -7.23
CA GLY A 121 31.63 -9.59 -8.08
C GLY A 121 33.06 -9.18 -7.78
N PHE A 122 33.40 -9.03 -6.50
CA PHE A 122 34.74 -8.64 -6.07
C PHE A 122 35.81 -9.64 -6.51
N ILE A 123 35.54 -10.95 -6.41
CA ILE A 123 36.48 -11.99 -6.83
C ILE A 123 36.73 -11.92 -8.35
N VAL A 124 35.67 -11.70 -9.13
CA VAL A 124 35.77 -11.61 -10.59
C VAL A 124 36.52 -10.35 -11.02
N ASP A 125 36.19 -9.20 -10.42
CA ASP A 125 36.85 -7.92 -10.72
C ASP A 125 38.33 -7.94 -10.30
N PHE A 126 38.66 -8.58 -9.17
CA PHE A 126 40.02 -8.76 -8.71
C PHE A 126 40.83 -9.66 -9.67
N ARG A 127 40.23 -10.76 -10.13
CA ARG A 127 40.87 -11.69 -11.07
C ARG A 127 41.11 -11.06 -12.43
N LEU A 128 40.22 -10.18 -12.89
CA LEU A 128 40.32 -9.50 -14.19
C LEU A 128 41.20 -8.24 -14.13
N ALA A 129 41.76 -7.88 -12.97
CA ALA A 129 42.51 -6.63 -12.75
C ALA A 129 41.74 -5.41 -13.28
N SER A 130 40.45 -5.37 -12.95
CA SER A 130 39.49 -4.40 -13.48
C SER A 130 39.77 -2.95 -13.08
N VAL A 131 39.27 -2.00 -13.86
CA VAL A 131 39.35 -0.56 -13.56
C VAL A 131 38.51 -0.22 -12.33
N TYR A 132 38.93 0.76 -11.52
CA TYR A 132 38.19 1.26 -10.34
C TYR A 132 36.69 1.49 -10.57
N PHE A 133 36.30 1.93 -11.77
CA PHE A 133 34.90 2.15 -12.15
C PHE A 133 34.04 0.87 -12.07
N GLN A 134 34.60 -0.30 -12.37
CA GLN A 134 33.87 -1.58 -12.33
C GLN A 134 33.57 -2.02 -10.89
N TYR A 135 34.50 -1.79 -9.95
CA TYR A 135 34.27 -2.03 -8.53
C TYR A 135 33.12 -1.18 -7.95
N ILE A 136 32.97 0.06 -8.42
CA ILE A 136 31.83 0.91 -8.01
C ILE A 136 30.53 0.34 -8.57
N ILE A 137 30.54 -0.14 -9.81
CA ILE A 137 29.36 -0.77 -10.42
C ILE A 137 28.94 -2.02 -9.64
N THR A 138 29.88 -2.87 -9.22
CA THR A 138 29.59 -4.08 -8.46
C THR A 138 29.10 -3.79 -7.04
N LEU A 139 29.60 -2.73 -6.40
CA LEU A 139 29.03 -2.22 -5.15
C LEU A 139 27.59 -1.74 -5.35
N CYS A 140 27.32 -0.93 -6.38
CA CYS A 140 25.98 -0.47 -6.70
C CYS A 140 25.02 -1.62 -7.02
N GLU A 141 25.49 -2.67 -7.71
CA GLU A 141 24.70 -3.86 -8.01
C GLU A 141 24.34 -4.64 -6.74
N ALA A 142 25.30 -4.84 -5.83
CA ALA A 142 25.07 -5.51 -4.56
C ALA A 142 24.05 -4.74 -3.69
N VAL A 143 24.11 -3.40 -3.68
CA VAL A 143 23.10 -2.57 -3.00
C VAL A 143 21.72 -2.73 -3.64
N LEU A 144 21.64 -2.76 -4.97
CA LEU A 144 20.38 -2.97 -5.68
C LEU A 144 19.80 -4.37 -5.39
N CYS A 145 20.65 -5.39 -5.31
CA CYS A 145 20.27 -6.75 -4.91
C CYS A 145 19.69 -6.78 -3.48
N ALA A 146 20.33 -6.10 -2.53
CA ALA A 146 19.85 -5.98 -1.15
C ALA A 146 18.49 -5.28 -1.05
N VAL A 147 18.33 -4.16 -1.77
CA VAL A 147 17.06 -3.41 -1.84
C VAL A 147 15.97 -4.26 -2.49
N GLY A 148 16.28 -5.00 -3.56
CA GLY A 148 15.37 -5.94 -4.19
C GLY A 148 14.89 -7.03 -3.22
N ALA A 149 15.81 -7.58 -2.41
CA ALA A 149 15.48 -8.60 -1.41
C ALA A 149 14.53 -8.07 -0.34
N PHE A 150 14.68 -6.81 0.08
CA PHE A 150 13.74 -6.19 1.03
C PHE A 150 12.33 -6.06 0.47
N PHE A 151 12.20 -5.58 -0.77
CA PHE A 151 10.88 -5.45 -1.40
C PHE A 151 10.22 -6.80 -1.60
N PHE A 152 10.97 -7.82 -2.04
CA PHE A 152 10.45 -9.18 -2.17
C PHE A 152 10.09 -9.80 -0.83
N TYR A 153 10.91 -9.61 0.21
CA TYR A 153 10.62 -10.13 1.56
C TYR A 153 9.33 -9.55 2.12
N LYS A 154 9.17 -8.23 2.01
CA LYS A 154 7.96 -7.56 2.47
C LYS A 154 6.75 -7.97 1.65
N SER A 155 6.87 -8.05 0.32
CA SER A 155 5.80 -8.49 -0.59
C SER A 155 5.34 -9.93 -0.32
N ILE A 156 6.27 -10.88 -0.11
CA ILE A 156 5.93 -12.30 0.16
C ILE A 156 5.34 -12.48 1.57
N ASN A 157 5.84 -11.75 2.57
CA ASN A 157 5.36 -11.85 3.94
C ASN A 157 4.09 -11.01 4.21
N SER A 158 3.72 -10.08 3.32
CA SER A 158 2.42 -9.41 3.38
C SER A 158 1.31 -10.45 3.29
N GLY A 159 0.62 -10.69 4.41
CA GLY A 159 -0.32 -11.79 4.58
C GLY A 159 -1.56 -11.69 3.68
N TYR A 160 -1.44 -12.12 2.42
CA TYR A 160 -2.53 -12.15 1.42
C TYR A 160 -3.78 -12.92 1.87
N ARG A 161 -3.64 -13.79 2.88
CA ARG A 161 -4.64 -14.81 3.25
C ARG A 161 -5.49 -14.46 4.47
N ARG A 162 -5.17 -13.41 5.23
CA ARG A 162 -5.91 -13.04 6.46
C ARG A 162 -6.46 -11.62 6.48
N ILE A 163 -5.95 -10.73 5.65
CA ILE A 163 -6.40 -9.35 5.60
C ILE A 163 -6.98 -9.15 4.20
N ARG A 164 -8.26 -8.80 4.10
CA ARG A 164 -8.79 -8.27 2.84
C ARG A 164 -7.80 -7.19 2.39
N PHE A 165 -7.36 -7.20 1.12
CA PHE A 165 -6.44 -6.20 0.54
C PHE A 165 -6.70 -4.75 0.99
N ARG A 166 -7.94 -4.46 1.42
CA ARG A 166 -8.50 -3.28 2.07
C ARG A 166 -7.88 -2.78 3.39
N ALA A 167 -6.86 -3.39 3.97
CA ALA A 167 -6.23 -2.85 5.20
C ALA A 167 -4.70 -3.06 5.25
N LEU A 168 -4.04 -3.26 4.11
CA LEU A 168 -2.59 -3.26 4.09
C LEU A 168 -2.05 -1.84 4.38
N PRO A 169 -0.99 -1.70 5.19
CA PRO A 169 -0.34 -0.42 5.42
C PRO A 169 0.29 0.10 4.11
N PHE A 170 0.39 1.43 4.00
CA PHE A 170 0.95 2.11 2.83
C PHE A 170 2.35 1.57 2.47
N ASP A 171 3.18 1.26 3.45
CA ASP A 171 4.53 0.76 3.17
C ASP A 171 4.56 -0.64 2.53
N ASP A 172 3.66 -1.55 2.93
CA ASP A 172 3.59 -2.91 2.38
C ASP A 172 3.18 -2.88 0.92
N THR A 173 2.19 -2.05 0.64
CA THR A 173 1.64 -1.93 -0.70
C THR A 173 2.56 -1.26 -1.70
N CYS A 174 3.37 -0.27 -1.28
CA CYS A 174 4.46 0.26 -2.09
C CYS A 174 5.45 -0.86 -2.44
N CYS A 175 5.78 -1.73 -1.50
CA CYS A 175 6.68 -2.87 -1.75
C CYS A 175 6.08 -3.89 -2.72
N ILE A 176 4.77 -4.17 -2.62
CA ILE A 176 4.06 -5.03 -3.56
C ILE A 176 4.07 -4.43 -4.98
N ILE A 177 3.79 -3.13 -5.10
CA ILE A 177 3.79 -2.41 -6.38
C ILE A 177 5.19 -2.41 -7.00
N ILE A 178 6.23 -2.11 -6.23
CA ILE A 178 7.61 -2.13 -6.72
C ILE A 178 8.01 -3.54 -7.16
N SER A 179 7.64 -4.57 -6.40
CA SER A 179 7.92 -5.98 -6.77
C SER A 179 7.20 -6.38 -8.06
N PHE A 180 5.96 -5.92 -8.23
CA PHE A 180 5.19 -6.13 -9.46
C PHE A 180 5.81 -5.39 -10.66
N SER A 181 6.31 -4.16 -10.46
CA SER A 181 6.99 -3.39 -11.49
C SER A 181 8.31 -4.05 -11.93
N ILE A 182 9.09 -4.59 -10.99
CA ILE A 182 10.30 -5.37 -11.30
C ILE A 182 9.94 -6.64 -12.09
N LEU A 183 8.82 -7.31 -11.77
CA LEU A 183 8.35 -8.49 -12.53
C LEU A 183 7.99 -8.11 -13.97
N LEU A 184 7.24 -7.03 -14.19
CA LEU A 184 6.89 -6.56 -15.54
C LEU A 184 8.12 -6.09 -16.32
N MET A 185 9.09 -5.46 -15.65
CA MET A 185 10.38 -5.16 -16.25
C MET A 185 11.09 -6.43 -16.72
N ASN A 186 11.05 -7.52 -15.95
CA ASN A 186 11.65 -8.79 -16.36
C ASN A 186 10.99 -9.41 -17.60
N LEU A 187 9.69 -9.18 -17.79
CA LEU A 187 8.98 -9.57 -19.02
C LEU A 187 9.37 -8.74 -20.25
N SER A 188 10.05 -7.60 -20.07
CA SER A 188 10.42 -6.70 -21.17
C SER A 188 11.46 -7.28 -22.13
N SER A 189 12.22 -8.29 -21.68
CA SER A 189 13.18 -9.03 -22.52
C SER A 189 12.53 -9.83 -23.66
N LEU A 190 11.23 -10.09 -23.60
CA LEU A 190 10.50 -10.85 -24.63
C LEU A 190 10.04 -9.91 -25.75
N TYR A 191 10.90 -9.66 -26.74
CA TYR A 191 10.56 -8.86 -27.91
C TYR A 191 9.79 -9.69 -28.94
N ILE A 192 8.58 -9.24 -29.31
CA ILE A 192 7.83 -9.78 -30.45
C ILE A 192 7.99 -8.76 -31.58
N GLY A 193 9.06 -8.90 -32.35
CA GLY A 193 9.42 -7.92 -33.39
C GLY A 193 9.91 -6.60 -32.80
N ARG A 194 9.30 -5.48 -33.19
CA ARG A 194 9.64 -4.11 -32.72
C ARG A 194 8.83 -3.65 -31.50
N ILE A 195 7.90 -4.47 -31.01
CA ILE A 195 6.96 -4.11 -29.93
C ILE A 195 7.26 -4.97 -28.71
N CYS A 196 7.42 -4.33 -27.57
CA CYS A 196 7.53 -4.98 -26.26
C CYS A 196 6.14 -5.16 -25.65
N PRO A 197 5.59 -6.39 -25.60
CA PRO A 197 4.27 -6.63 -25.02
C PRO A 197 4.23 -6.25 -23.53
N ALA A 198 5.35 -6.35 -22.81
CA ALA A 198 5.45 -5.98 -21.40
C ALA A 198 5.20 -4.50 -21.14
N ARG A 199 5.70 -3.62 -22.01
CA ARG A 199 5.48 -2.17 -21.91
C ARG A 199 4.07 -1.77 -22.29
N ALA A 200 3.49 -2.41 -23.32
CA ALA A 200 2.09 -2.23 -23.66
C ALA A 200 1.16 -2.66 -22.51
N ALA A 201 1.47 -3.79 -21.86
CA ALA A 201 0.78 -4.23 -20.65
C ALA A 201 0.96 -3.24 -19.49
N ALA A 202 2.16 -2.70 -19.30
CA ALA A 202 2.42 -1.67 -18.29
C ALA A 202 1.60 -0.40 -18.53
N CYS A 203 1.52 0.09 -19.77
CA CYS A 203 0.65 1.21 -20.16
C CYS A 203 -0.83 0.92 -19.84
N ALA A 204 -1.30 -0.30 -20.12
CA ALA A 204 -2.65 -0.71 -19.77
C ALA A 204 -2.89 -0.71 -18.25
N VAL A 205 -1.93 -1.19 -17.45
CA VAL A 205 -2.02 -1.18 -15.98
C VAL A 205 -1.97 0.26 -15.42
N ILE A 206 -1.14 1.15 -15.99
CA ILE A 206 -1.10 2.58 -15.63
C ILE A 206 -2.48 3.21 -15.88
N LEU A 207 -3.07 3.00 -17.05
CA LEU A 207 -4.42 3.49 -17.36
C LEU A 207 -5.49 2.85 -16.46
N LEU A 208 -5.34 1.58 -16.10
CA LEU A 208 -6.23 0.89 -15.16
C LEU A 208 -6.24 1.55 -13.79
N SER A 209 -5.09 2.06 -13.34
CA SER A 209 -4.98 2.77 -12.06
C SER A 209 -5.79 4.07 -12.03
N LEU A 210 -6.16 4.63 -13.19
CA LEU A 210 -7.07 5.78 -13.29
C LEU A 210 -8.50 5.48 -12.83
N ILE A 211 -8.89 4.21 -12.76
CA ILE A 211 -10.23 3.83 -12.26
C ILE A 211 -10.28 3.92 -10.73
N THR A 212 -9.14 3.73 -10.06
CA THR A 212 -9.10 3.76 -8.60
C THR A 212 -9.33 5.18 -8.07
N SER A 213 -10.10 5.34 -6.98
CA SER A 213 -10.35 6.67 -6.40
C SER A 213 -9.08 7.26 -5.79
N ASN A 214 -8.21 6.39 -5.26
CA ASN A 214 -7.00 6.76 -4.56
C ASN A 214 -5.86 7.08 -5.53
N ILE A 215 -5.58 8.36 -5.68
CA ILE A 215 -4.56 8.89 -6.60
C ILE A 215 -3.15 8.35 -6.24
N ASN A 216 -2.86 8.17 -4.95
CA ASN A 216 -1.56 7.73 -4.45
C ASN A 216 -1.12 6.38 -5.03
N TRP A 217 -2.05 5.43 -5.23
CA TRP A 217 -1.73 4.13 -5.83
C TRP A 217 -1.24 4.26 -7.25
N GLY A 218 -1.97 5.02 -8.08
CA GLY A 218 -1.62 5.17 -9.47
C GLY A 218 -0.32 5.96 -9.67
N ILE A 219 -0.04 6.95 -8.82
CA ILE A 219 1.26 7.64 -8.83
C ILE A 219 2.40 6.66 -8.49
N MET A 220 2.27 5.88 -7.41
CA MET A 220 3.31 4.92 -7.00
C MET A 220 3.53 3.83 -8.05
N LEU A 221 2.46 3.34 -8.66
CA LEU A 221 2.51 2.34 -9.73
C LEU A 221 3.20 2.91 -10.98
N THR A 222 2.83 4.11 -11.40
CA THR A 222 3.43 4.75 -12.58
C THR A 222 4.90 5.06 -12.36
N LEU A 223 5.25 5.59 -11.19
CA LEU A 223 6.63 5.92 -10.83
C LEU A 223 7.51 4.67 -10.82
N SER A 224 7.05 3.60 -10.16
CA SER A 224 7.81 2.36 -10.06
C SER A 224 7.97 1.65 -11.41
N LEU A 225 6.93 1.63 -12.25
CA LEU A 225 7.02 1.08 -13.61
C LEU A 225 7.97 1.91 -14.48
N GLY A 226 7.83 3.23 -14.49
CA GLY A 226 8.71 4.12 -15.23
C GLY A 226 10.17 3.98 -14.83
N PHE A 227 10.44 3.86 -13.53
CA PHE A 227 11.81 3.65 -13.04
C PHE A 227 12.36 2.28 -13.43
N SER A 228 11.55 1.23 -13.31
CA SER A 228 11.98 -0.14 -13.65
C SER A 228 12.33 -0.26 -15.14
N PHE A 229 11.48 0.24 -16.04
CA PHE A 229 11.77 0.19 -17.48
C PHE A 229 12.95 1.10 -17.89
N SER A 230 13.12 2.24 -17.20
CA SER A 230 14.22 3.19 -17.41
C SER A 230 15.61 2.59 -17.09
N ILE A 231 15.68 1.68 -16.12
CA ILE A 231 16.92 0.99 -15.73
C ILE A 231 17.28 -0.14 -16.71
N SER A 232 16.28 -0.76 -17.33
CA SER A 232 16.48 -1.96 -18.16
C SER A 232 17.19 -1.66 -19.47
N GLU A 233 16.90 -0.53 -20.13
CA GLU A 233 17.45 -0.19 -21.45
C GLU A 233 18.34 1.05 -21.42
N LYS A 234 19.46 1.02 -22.14
CA LYS A 234 20.40 2.16 -22.23
C LYS A 234 19.71 3.39 -22.83
N GLY A 235 19.87 4.54 -22.17
CA GLY A 235 19.36 5.82 -22.67
C GLY A 235 17.85 6.02 -22.53
N SER A 236 17.16 5.16 -21.78
CA SER A 236 15.70 5.21 -21.61
C SER A 236 15.23 6.03 -20.40
N LEU A 237 16.07 6.91 -19.84
CA LEU A 237 15.71 7.78 -18.71
C LEU A 237 14.48 8.65 -19.00
N PHE A 238 14.23 8.98 -20.27
CA PHE A 238 13.04 9.73 -20.69
C PHE A 238 11.73 8.97 -20.45
N VAL A 239 11.75 7.62 -20.41
CA VAL A 239 10.55 6.78 -20.20
C VAL A 239 9.90 7.05 -18.85
N LEU A 240 10.71 7.30 -17.81
CA LEU A 240 10.22 7.67 -16.48
C LEU A 240 9.40 8.97 -16.54
N GLY A 241 9.95 10.01 -17.18
CA GLY A 241 9.29 11.30 -17.34
C GLY A 241 8.03 11.18 -18.19
N ALA A 242 8.11 10.42 -19.29
CA ALA A 242 7.00 10.17 -20.18
C ALA A 242 5.82 9.50 -19.46
N PHE A 243 6.03 8.39 -18.74
CA PHE A 243 4.94 7.71 -18.04
C PHE A 243 4.34 8.54 -16.92
N MET A 244 5.17 9.20 -16.10
CA MET A 244 4.68 10.03 -15.00
C MET A 244 3.82 11.20 -15.50
N PHE A 245 4.31 11.97 -16.47
CA PHE A 245 3.56 13.10 -16.99
C PHE A 245 2.30 12.66 -17.74
N SER A 246 2.39 11.56 -18.51
CA SER A 246 1.22 11.01 -19.21
C SER A 246 0.14 10.54 -18.25
N TYR A 247 0.50 9.92 -17.12
CA TYR A 247 -0.46 9.54 -16.09
C TYR A 247 -1.15 10.76 -15.46
N PHE A 248 -0.40 11.82 -15.12
CA PHE A 248 -0.98 13.03 -14.56
C PHE A 248 -2.01 13.67 -15.50
N VAL A 249 -1.64 13.84 -16.77
CA VAL A 249 -2.53 14.40 -17.78
C VAL A 249 -3.74 13.48 -17.96
N ALA A 250 -3.55 12.18 -18.15
CA ALA A 250 -4.63 11.23 -18.30
C ALA A 250 -5.59 11.21 -17.10
N ARG A 251 -5.08 11.39 -15.88
CA ARG A 251 -5.88 11.48 -14.65
C ARG A 251 -6.74 12.74 -14.60
N MET A 252 -6.22 13.88 -15.04
CA MET A 252 -7.02 15.11 -15.14
C MET A 252 -8.16 14.96 -16.15
N PHE A 253 -7.90 14.31 -17.29
CA PHE A 253 -8.90 14.10 -18.34
C PHE A 253 -9.90 12.98 -18.03
N TYR A 254 -9.59 12.09 -17.07
CA TYR A 254 -10.49 11.01 -16.66
C TYR A 254 -11.84 11.53 -16.11
N SER A 255 -11.87 12.72 -15.51
CA SER A 255 -13.10 13.37 -15.04
C SER A 255 -14.12 13.65 -16.15
N TYR A 256 -13.66 13.81 -17.40
CA TYR A 256 -14.52 14.15 -18.54
C TYR A 256 -15.03 12.91 -19.26
N SER A 257 -14.13 11.99 -19.67
CA SER A 257 -14.51 10.74 -20.31
C SER A 257 -13.37 9.70 -20.35
N LYS A 258 -13.74 8.41 -20.31
CA LYS A 258 -12.81 7.28 -20.48
C LYS A 258 -11.97 7.35 -21.79
N PRO A 259 -12.54 7.57 -22.99
CA PRO A 259 -11.74 7.68 -24.22
C PRO A 259 -10.77 8.87 -24.21
N SER A 260 -11.17 10.01 -23.64
CA SER A 260 -10.32 11.20 -23.60
C SER A 260 -9.03 10.94 -22.82
N SER A 261 -9.10 10.22 -21.70
CA SER A 261 -7.91 9.87 -20.92
C SER A 261 -6.89 9.01 -21.71
N GLY A 262 -7.36 8.07 -22.54
CA GLY A 262 -6.49 7.24 -23.37
C GLY A 262 -5.82 8.01 -24.50
N ILE A 263 -6.54 8.93 -25.14
CA ILE A 263 -5.99 9.80 -26.19
C ILE A 263 -4.95 10.77 -25.59
N ALA A 264 -5.25 11.35 -24.43
CA ALA A 264 -4.34 12.26 -23.74
C ALA A 264 -3.05 11.54 -23.27
N PHE A 265 -3.16 10.28 -22.81
CA PHE A 265 -2.00 9.48 -22.46
C PHE A 265 -1.10 9.22 -23.68
N ALA A 266 -1.68 8.79 -24.81
CA ALA A 266 -0.92 8.50 -26.02
C ALA A 266 -0.29 9.76 -26.63
N SER A 267 -0.98 10.91 -26.61
CA SER A 267 -0.47 12.16 -27.17
C SER A 267 0.76 12.67 -26.41
N VAL A 268 0.75 12.59 -25.08
CA VAL A 268 1.88 12.98 -24.24
C VAL A 268 3.08 12.06 -24.48
N ILE A 269 2.88 10.76 -24.58
CA ILE A 269 3.96 9.82 -24.92
C ILE A 269 4.51 10.10 -26.32
N GLY A 270 3.64 10.45 -27.27
CA GLY A 270 4.05 10.88 -28.61
C GLY A 270 4.96 12.11 -28.57
N PHE A 271 4.64 13.10 -27.74
CA PHE A 271 5.47 14.28 -27.54
C PHE A 271 6.86 13.93 -26.98
N PHE A 272 6.92 13.14 -25.92
CA PHE A 272 8.21 12.66 -25.38
C PHE A 272 8.99 11.79 -26.35
N SER A 273 8.28 11.05 -27.21
CA SER A 273 8.90 10.23 -28.24
C SER A 273 9.64 11.07 -29.28
N VAL A 274 9.06 12.20 -29.69
CA VAL A 274 9.68 13.11 -30.67
C VAL A 274 10.91 13.79 -30.07
N ILE A 275 10.88 14.13 -28.78
CA ILE A 275 12.01 14.80 -28.11
C ILE A 275 13.23 13.89 -28.00
N SER A 276 13.04 12.59 -27.74
CA SER A 276 14.15 11.67 -27.50
C SER A 276 14.86 11.19 -28.78
N ASP A 277 14.23 11.34 -29.95
CA ASP A 277 14.75 10.92 -31.28
C ASP A 277 15.37 9.51 -31.30
N SER A 278 14.80 8.57 -30.54
CA SER A 278 15.30 7.21 -30.40
C SER A 278 14.34 6.18 -31.01
N THR A 279 14.87 5.07 -31.52
CA THR A 279 14.04 3.96 -32.04
C THR A 279 13.14 3.35 -30.95
N ILE A 280 13.61 3.41 -29.70
CA ILE A 280 12.90 2.99 -28.49
C ILE A 280 11.73 3.92 -28.18
N ALA A 281 11.89 5.22 -28.41
CA ALA A 281 10.82 6.18 -28.24
C ALA A 281 9.66 5.91 -29.22
N VAL A 282 9.98 5.58 -30.47
CA VAL A 282 8.95 5.25 -31.48
C VAL A 282 8.20 3.97 -31.10
N SER A 283 8.89 2.92 -30.61
CA SER A 283 8.20 1.70 -30.16
C SER A 283 7.32 1.95 -28.93
N LEU A 284 7.78 2.79 -28.00
CA LEU A 284 7.01 3.20 -26.81
C LEU A 284 5.68 3.88 -27.19
N PHE A 285 5.68 4.71 -28.24
CA PHE A 285 4.46 5.34 -28.73
C PHE A 285 3.44 4.31 -29.23
N PHE A 286 3.87 3.35 -30.05
CA PHE A 286 2.98 2.28 -30.53
C PHE A 286 2.47 1.41 -29.37
N GLU A 287 3.32 1.10 -28.40
CA GLU A 287 2.94 0.35 -27.20
C GLU A 287 1.93 1.11 -26.33
N ALA A 288 2.07 2.43 -26.21
CA ALA A 288 1.12 3.29 -25.52
C ALA A 288 -0.25 3.31 -26.20
N VAL A 289 -0.28 3.36 -27.54
CA VAL A 289 -1.52 3.27 -28.32
C VAL A 289 -2.20 1.91 -28.11
N ILE A 290 -1.43 0.82 -28.12
CA ILE A 290 -1.95 -0.53 -27.85
C ILE A 290 -2.50 -0.60 -26.41
N GLY A 291 -1.77 -0.09 -25.42
CA GLY A 291 -2.23 -0.04 -24.03
C GLY A 291 -3.51 0.78 -23.85
N ALA A 292 -3.63 1.91 -24.54
CA ALA A 292 -4.82 2.76 -24.55
C ALA A 292 -6.02 2.05 -25.20
N LEU A 293 -5.81 1.33 -26.31
CA LEU A 293 -6.84 0.52 -26.94
C LEU A 293 -7.33 -0.61 -26.03
N ILE A 294 -6.41 -1.30 -25.35
CA ILE A 294 -6.75 -2.35 -24.36
C ILE A 294 -7.61 -1.76 -23.24
N PHE A 295 -7.23 -0.58 -22.72
CA PHE A 295 -8.00 0.09 -21.68
C PHE A 295 -9.40 0.50 -22.14
N LEU A 296 -9.52 1.01 -23.37
CA LEU A 296 -10.81 1.41 -23.95
C LEU A 296 -11.74 0.20 -24.13
N LEU A 297 -11.21 -0.90 -24.68
CA LEU A 297 -11.94 -2.14 -24.95
C LEU A 297 -12.27 -2.94 -23.68
N MET A 298 -11.68 -2.57 -22.53
CA MET A 298 -11.90 -3.31 -21.29
C MET A 298 -13.37 -3.20 -20.83
N PRO A 299 -14.03 -4.34 -20.53
CA PRO A 299 -15.44 -4.37 -20.17
C PRO A 299 -15.72 -3.68 -18.82
N SER A 300 -16.86 -3.01 -18.72
CA SER A 300 -17.30 -2.25 -17.52
C SER A 300 -17.32 -3.09 -16.25
N LYS A 301 -17.61 -4.40 -16.35
CA LYS A 301 -17.60 -5.33 -15.19
C LYS A 301 -16.24 -5.42 -14.49
N ILE A 302 -15.14 -5.28 -15.24
CA ILE A 302 -13.78 -5.28 -14.66
C ILE A 302 -13.51 -3.92 -14.01
N CYS A 303 -13.97 -2.82 -14.63
CA CYS A 303 -13.89 -1.48 -14.06
C CYS A 303 -14.63 -1.42 -12.71
N GLU A 304 -15.88 -1.89 -12.65
CA GLU A 304 -16.68 -1.95 -11.41
C GLU A 304 -16.04 -2.83 -10.34
N LYS A 305 -15.41 -3.95 -10.74
CA LYS A 305 -14.71 -4.83 -9.79
C LYS A 305 -13.45 -4.18 -9.22
N ILE A 306 -12.73 -3.39 -10.03
CA ILE A 306 -11.53 -2.64 -9.61
C ILE A 306 -11.92 -1.46 -8.72
N GLU A 307 -13.02 -0.79 -9.04
CA GLU A 307 -13.62 0.24 -8.21
C GLU A 307 -14.11 -0.34 -6.88
N GLY A 308 -14.70 -1.53 -6.87
CA GLY A 308 -15.06 -2.27 -5.66
C GLY A 308 -13.88 -2.86 -4.88
N LEU A 309 -12.72 -3.01 -5.53
CA LEU A 309 -11.45 -3.42 -4.91
C LEU A 309 -10.74 -2.27 -4.20
N ASN A 310 -11.32 -1.07 -4.14
CA ASN A 310 -10.71 0.11 -3.52
C ASN A 310 -10.14 -0.19 -2.14
N ILE A 311 -8.81 -0.30 -2.11
CA ILE A 311 -8.00 -0.48 -0.93
C ILE A 311 -7.95 0.87 -0.25
N ASN A 312 -8.51 0.93 0.95
CA ASN A 312 -8.52 2.09 1.84
C ASN A 312 -9.30 3.28 1.25
N SER A 313 -10.62 3.29 1.39
CA SER A 313 -11.14 4.22 2.39
C SER A 313 -10.78 3.76 3.80
N ALA A 314 -9.50 3.93 4.18
CA ALA A 314 -9.30 4.58 5.47
C ALA A 314 -10.04 5.89 5.25
N PRO A 315 -11.15 6.15 5.96
CA PRO A 315 -11.80 7.43 5.79
C PRO A 315 -10.67 8.41 6.07
N SER A 316 -10.38 9.28 5.09
CA SER A 316 -9.35 10.31 5.25
C SER A 316 -9.51 10.85 6.67
N ASP A 317 -8.43 11.12 7.39
CA ASP A 317 -8.55 11.58 8.78
C ASP A 317 -9.59 12.71 8.91
N SER A 318 -9.78 13.52 7.85
CA SER A 318 -10.91 14.44 7.68
C SER A 318 -12.31 13.82 7.81
N SER A 319 -12.66 12.73 7.11
CA SER A 319 -13.99 12.12 7.18
C SER A 319 -14.27 11.37 8.51
N LEU A 320 -13.25 10.78 9.14
CA LEU A 320 -13.39 10.26 10.52
C LEU A 320 -13.57 11.39 11.52
N ARG A 321 -12.79 12.48 11.41
CA ARG A 321 -12.90 13.67 12.26
C ARG A 321 -14.22 14.40 12.05
N GLN A 322 -14.71 14.56 10.82
CA GLN A 322 -16.04 15.11 10.54
C GLN A 322 -17.15 14.26 11.14
N SER A 323 -17.06 12.92 11.05
CA SER A 323 -18.01 12.05 11.75
C SER A 323 -17.92 12.19 13.28
N LEU A 324 -16.74 12.50 13.83
CA LEU A 324 -16.55 12.75 15.25
C LEU A 324 -17.17 14.10 15.66
N VAL A 325 -16.89 15.16 14.90
CA VAL A 325 -17.46 16.52 15.08
C VAL A 325 -18.99 16.47 15.04
N LEU A 326 -19.59 15.75 14.08
CA LEU A 326 -21.04 15.59 14.01
C LEU A 326 -21.62 14.88 15.24
N LYS A 327 -20.93 13.87 15.77
CA LYS A 327 -21.36 13.17 16.99
C LYS A 327 -21.20 14.04 18.24
N LEU A 328 -20.15 14.85 18.30
CA LEU A 328 -19.91 15.79 19.40
C LEU A 328 -20.97 16.89 19.43
N ARG A 329 -21.31 17.48 18.27
CA ARG A 329 -22.43 18.44 18.16
C ARG A 329 -23.76 17.81 18.52
N PHE A 330 -24.00 16.58 18.06
CA PHE A 330 -25.22 15.85 18.45
C PHE A 330 -25.26 15.60 19.96
N ALA A 331 -24.13 15.26 20.58
CA ALA A 331 -24.05 15.09 22.04
C ALA A 331 -24.25 16.43 22.79
N SER A 332 -23.65 17.53 22.31
CA SER A 332 -23.81 18.87 22.88
C SER A 332 -25.29 19.30 22.86
N THR A 333 -25.92 19.25 21.68
CA THR A 333 -27.35 19.59 21.52
C THR A 333 -28.27 18.72 22.39
N ALA A 334 -27.98 17.42 22.54
CA ALA A 334 -28.72 16.56 23.44
C ALA A 334 -28.54 16.95 24.93
N MET A 335 -27.34 17.31 25.35
CA MET A 335 -27.06 17.73 26.74
C MET A 335 -27.69 19.10 27.07
N ALA A 336 -27.70 20.04 26.11
CA ALA A 336 -28.41 21.30 26.24
C ALA A 336 -29.93 21.09 26.40
N ALA A 337 -30.53 20.21 25.59
CA ALA A 337 -31.95 19.87 25.71
C ALA A 337 -32.29 19.18 27.04
N ILE A 338 -31.38 18.36 27.58
CA ILE A 338 -31.53 17.74 28.91
C ILE A 338 -31.48 18.81 30.00
N SER A 339 -30.56 19.77 29.93
CA SER A 339 -30.50 20.90 30.87
C SER A 339 -31.81 21.69 30.88
N GLU A 340 -32.35 22.04 29.71
CA GLU A 340 -33.63 22.75 29.59
C GLU A 340 -34.80 21.94 30.18
N SER A 341 -34.85 20.63 29.89
CA SER A 341 -35.89 19.73 30.45
C SER A 341 -35.80 19.61 31.97
N VAL A 342 -34.59 19.56 32.53
CA VAL A 342 -34.37 19.50 33.99
C VAL A 342 -34.81 20.80 34.66
N GLU A 343 -34.55 21.93 34.02
CA GLU A 343 -34.98 23.25 34.49
C GLU A 343 -36.51 23.38 34.48
N GLU A 344 -37.17 22.97 33.40
CA GLU A 344 -38.64 22.97 33.30
C GLU A 344 -39.28 22.05 34.38
N VAL A 345 -38.75 20.83 34.55
CA VAL A 345 -39.24 19.90 35.59
C VAL A 345 -39.01 20.47 36.99
N ARG A 346 -37.89 21.17 37.22
CA ARG A 346 -37.62 21.85 38.49
C ARG A 346 -38.68 22.92 38.78
N GLU A 347 -38.99 23.78 37.81
CA GLU A 347 -40.03 24.80 37.94
C GLU A 347 -41.39 24.16 38.24
N ARG A 348 -41.77 23.12 37.50
CA ARG A 348 -43.06 22.46 37.70
C ARG A 348 -43.21 21.80 39.06
N ILE A 349 -42.15 21.13 39.55
CA ILE A 349 -42.16 20.55 40.89
C ILE A 349 -42.21 21.65 41.95
N ASN A 350 -41.57 22.79 41.73
CA ASN A 350 -41.64 23.92 42.67
C ASN A 350 -43.03 24.51 42.79
N GLU A 351 -43.72 24.69 41.68
CA GLU A 351 -45.11 25.13 41.66
C GLU A 351 -46.02 24.14 42.39
N ILE A 352 -45.91 22.84 42.07
CA ILE A 352 -46.72 21.79 42.71
C ILE A 352 -46.46 21.77 44.22
N THR A 353 -45.20 21.80 44.64
CA THR A 353 -44.85 21.70 46.06
C THR A 353 -45.23 22.97 46.82
N ARG A 354 -45.12 24.16 46.22
CA ARG A 354 -45.62 25.41 46.81
C ARG A 354 -47.14 25.37 46.97
N ASN A 355 -47.87 24.96 45.95
CA ASN A 355 -49.32 24.81 46.01
C ASN A 355 -49.74 23.80 47.10
N GLU A 356 -49.05 22.66 47.20
CA GLU A 356 -49.29 21.69 48.27
C GLU A 356 -49.01 22.25 49.67
N ASN A 357 -47.93 23.02 49.81
CA ASN A 357 -47.57 23.64 51.08
C ASN A 357 -48.59 24.71 51.48
N GLU A 358 -49.11 25.49 50.54
CA GLU A 358 -50.18 26.47 50.76
C GLU A 358 -51.50 25.80 51.21
N ILE A 359 -51.92 24.71 50.57
CA ILE A 359 -53.12 23.95 50.95
C ILE A 359 -52.98 23.41 52.38
N LYS A 360 -51.77 22.99 52.77
CA LYS A 360 -51.51 22.39 54.08
C LYS A 360 -51.21 23.42 55.18
N ARG A 361 -51.08 24.72 54.88
CA ARG A 361 -50.76 25.79 55.85
C ARG A 361 -51.69 25.84 57.07
N MET A 362 -52.98 25.52 56.90
CA MET A 362 -53.94 25.59 58.01
C MET A 362 -53.90 24.37 58.94
N ASN A 363 -53.26 23.27 58.53
CA ASN A 363 -53.28 21.98 59.25
C ASN A 363 -51.90 21.55 59.77
N ILE A 364 -50.85 22.33 59.55
CA ILE A 364 -49.46 21.98 59.88
C ILE A 364 -48.89 23.01 60.87
N SER A 365 -48.08 22.54 61.83
CA SER A 365 -47.33 23.39 62.76
C SER A 365 -46.29 24.25 62.02
N GLU A 366 -46.10 25.49 62.46
CA GLU A 366 -45.20 26.48 61.83
C GLU A 366 -43.77 25.95 61.67
N GLU A 367 -43.28 25.14 62.62
CA GLU A 367 -41.95 24.51 62.53
C GLU A 367 -41.84 23.48 61.40
N GLU A 368 -42.90 22.71 61.13
CA GLU A 368 -42.89 21.69 60.08
C GLU A 368 -43.01 22.31 58.69
N TYR A 369 -43.74 23.43 58.57
CA TYR A 369 -43.79 24.23 57.34
C TYR A 369 -42.40 24.79 56.98
N ILE A 370 -41.70 25.39 57.96
CA ILE A 370 -40.34 25.92 57.77
C ILE A 370 -39.36 24.80 57.34
N ARG A 371 -39.43 23.62 57.95
CA ARG A 371 -38.58 22.48 57.55
C ARG A 371 -38.82 22.05 56.10
N ARG A 372 -40.07 22.01 55.65
CA ARG A 372 -40.41 21.64 54.26
C ARG A 372 -39.93 22.68 53.25
N GLU A 373 -40.02 23.95 53.60
CA GLU A 373 -39.55 25.04 52.75
C GLU A 373 -38.02 25.02 52.62
N ILE A 374 -37.29 24.78 53.72
CA ILE A 374 -35.83 24.59 53.71
C ILE A 374 -35.43 23.38 52.83
N VAL A 375 -36.14 22.26 52.95
CA VAL A 375 -35.87 21.05 52.13
C VAL A 375 -36.14 21.32 50.65
N LEU A 376 -37.22 22.03 50.32
CA LEU A 376 -37.53 22.45 48.96
C LEU A 376 -36.42 23.32 48.38
N GLU A 377 -35.98 24.34 49.14
CA GLU A 377 -34.92 25.26 48.72
C GLU A 377 -33.60 24.52 48.48
N LYS A 378 -33.21 23.62 49.38
CA LYS A 378 -32.03 22.76 49.17
C LYS A 378 -32.16 21.84 47.97
N THR A 379 -33.33 21.26 47.75
CA THR A 379 -33.58 20.39 46.59
C THR A 379 -33.54 21.19 45.28
N ASN A 380 -33.97 22.45 45.31
CA ASN A 380 -33.86 23.37 44.18
C ASN A 380 -32.43 23.74 43.86
N GLN A 381 -31.63 24.04 44.87
CA GLN A 381 -30.21 24.29 44.68
C GLN A 381 -29.52 23.09 44.02
N ILE A 382 -29.83 21.86 44.45
CA ILE A 382 -29.27 20.64 43.84
C ILE A 382 -29.70 20.50 42.37
N ARG A 383 -30.97 20.78 42.05
CA ARG A 383 -31.49 20.70 40.67
C ARG A 383 -30.92 21.79 39.75
N MET A 384 -30.74 23.00 40.27
CA MET A 384 -30.11 24.11 39.56
C MET A 384 -28.66 23.76 39.22
N VAL A 385 -27.89 23.28 40.21
CA VAL A 385 -26.51 22.81 39.99
C VAL A 385 -26.48 21.68 38.97
N ALA A 386 -27.42 20.73 39.00
CA ALA A 386 -27.47 19.65 38.02
C ALA A 386 -27.73 20.16 36.59
N SER A 387 -28.64 21.12 36.42
CA SER A 387 -28.89 21.76 35.11
C SER A 387 -27.65 22.49 34.59
N ASP A 388 -26.99 23.27 35.44
CA ASP A 388 -25.77 24.01 35.09
C ASP A 388 -24.63 23.06 34.67
N GLN A 389 -24.51 21.88 35.30
CA GLN A 389 -23.53 20.87 34.91
C GLN A 389 -23.82 20.29 33.52
N PHE A 390 -25.08 19.99 33.19
CA PHE A 390 -25.44 19.52 31.85
C PHE A 390 -25.19 20.59 30.78
N PHE A 391 -25.50 21.84 31.09
CA PHE A 391 -25.21 22.97 30.21
C PHE A 391 -23.71 23.15 30.00
N SER A 392 -22.91 23.09 31.07
CA SER A 392 -21.45 23.19 30.99
C SER A 392 -20.83 22.05 30.16
N ILE A 393 -21.36 20.83 30.26
CA ILE A 393 -20.93 19.69 29.44
C ILE A 393 -21.31 19.91 27.97
N ALA A 394 -22.48 20.47 27.69
CA ALA A 394 -22.88 20.80 26.33
C ALA A 394 -21.92 21.84 25.71
N ASP A 395 -21.55 22.87 26.47
CA ASP A 395 -20.64 23.93 26.03
C ASP A 395 -19.23 23.37 25.75
N MET A 396 -18.67 22.57 26.68
CA MET A 396 -17.39 21.88 26.47
C MET A 396 -17.39 20.96 25.24
N LEU A 397 -18.50 20.28 24.96
CA LEU A 397 -18.62 19.40 23.78
C LEU A 397 -18.70 20.21 22.47
N GLU A 398 -19.31 21.39 22.48
CA GLU A 398 -19.36 22.29 21.32
C GLU A 398 -17.99 22.94 21.08
N ASP A 399 -17.30 23.38 22.13
CA ASP A 399 -15.93 23.89 22.07
C ASP A 399 -14.98 22.84 21.47
N LEU A 400 -15.07 21.60 21.94
CA LEU A 400 -14.27 20.50 21.41
C LEU A 400 -14.65 20.22 19.94
N ALA A 401 -15.94 20.24 19.59
CA ALA A 401 -16.34 20.11 18.19
C ALA A 401 -15.77 21.23 17.30
N PHE A 402 -15.70 22.46 17.82
CA PHE A 402 -15.12 23.61 17.13
C PHE A 402 -13.60 23.49 16.96
N GLU A 403 -12.86 23.09 18.00
CA GLU A 403 -11.40 22.86 17.90
C GLU A 403 -11.05 21.79 16.85
N PHE A 404 -11.82 20.70 16.79
CA PHE A 404 -11.61 19.66 15.80
C PHE A 404 -11.94 20.09 14.36
N ASP A 405 -12.90 21.01 14.18
CA ASP A 405 -13.25 21.61 12.89
C ASP A 405 -12.19 22.65 12.43
N GLU A 406 -11.65 23.43 13.36
CA GLU A 406 -10.57 24.40 13.08
C GLU A 406 -9.26 23.70 12.70
N ALA A 407 -8.97 22.56 13.31
CA ALA A 407 -7.84 21.70 12.92
C ALA A 407 -7.93 21.16 11.48
N GLU A 408 -9.11 21.18 10.83
CA GLU A 408 -9.25 20.85 9.39
C GLU A 408 -8.76 21.99 8.49
N LYS A 409 -8.84 23.24 8.94
CA LYS A 409 -8.38 24.43 8.19
C LYS A 409 -6.90 24.72 8.39
N PHE A 410 -6.30 24.26 9.49
CA PHE A 410 -4.87 24.45 9.75
C PHE A 410 -4.02 23.50 8.92
N ASP A 411 -3.26 24.06 7.98
CA ASP A 411 -2.24 23.36 7.22
C ASP A 411 -1.11 22.88 8.15
N CYS A 412 -1.20 21.61 8.57
CA CYS A 412 -0.21 20.98 9.44
C CYS A 412 1.20 21.02 8.85
N ALA A 413 1.34 21.07 7.52
CA ALA A 413 2.65 21.16 6.87
C ALA A 413 3.30 22.54 7.05
N SER A 414 2.49 23.60 7.11
CA SER A 414 2.95 24.96 7.41
C SER A 414 3.27 25.13 8.90
N ALA A 415 2.47 24.53 9.79
CA ALA A 415 2.72 24.55 11.24
C ALA A 415 4.03 23.84 11.63
N ASP A 416 4.33 22.68 11.04
CA ASP A 416 5.58 21.95 11.28
C ASP A 416 6.81 22.70 10.73
N ARG A 417 6.66 23.49 9.66
CA ARG A 417 7.72 24.37 9.17
C ARG A 417 8.01 25.51 10.13
N ILE A 418 6.97 26.12 10.70
CA ILE A 418 7.11 27.20 11.68
C ILE A 418 7.70 26.67 12.99
N ARG A 419 7.30 25.47 13.44
CA ARG A 419 7.86 24.82 14.63
C ARG A 419 9.33 24.41 14.49
N LYS A 420 9.85 24.29 13.27
CA LYS A 420 11.28 24.09 13.00
C LYS A 420 12.07 25.40 12.88
N LEU A 421 11.37 26.53 12.74
CA LEU A 421 11.96 27.86 12.61
C LEU A 421 11.97 28.63 13.95
N LEU A 422 11.02 28.34 14.84
CA LEU A 422 11.07 28.66 16.27
C LEU A 422 11.91 27.61 17.01
#